data_AF-A0A399RM58-F1
#
_entry.id   AF-A0A399RM58-F1
#
_cell.length_a   1.000
_cell.length_b   1.000
_cell.length_c   1.000
_cell.angle_alpha   90.00
_cell.angle_beta   90.00
_cell.angle_gamma   90.00
#
_symmetry.space_group_name_H-M   'P 1'
#
loop_
_entity.id
_entity.type
_entity.pdbx_description
1 polymer ?
#
loop_
_entity_poly.entity_id
_entity_poly.type
_entity_poly.pdbx_seq_one_letter_code
_entity_poly.pdbx_strand_id
1 'polypeptide(L)'
;MTITGDQLARIALDAGKTVMEVYATDFNVDRKDDASPVTQADEKAEALILKGLAEAEPGLDVIAEESVSAGYIPEHGVRFALVDPLDGTKEFINRNGQFTVNIGIIEHGKPVMGVVYAPAINRLFVAEGPDKAWQADVKPGEPVPASDARMPLHIRRCPDEGLTAIASKSHRSPQTDAFLKKFKVSEIISAGSSLKFCLLAAGEADLYPRMGRTMEWDTAAGQAVAEAAGGRVLTEDGEPLRYGKRERGYDNPHFIVYGDVTPT
;
A
#
# COMPACT_ATOMS: atom_id res chain seq x y z
N MET A 1 0.79 10.03 22.89
CA MET A 1 1.89 10.40 21.98
C MET A 1 1.41 10.07 20.58
N THR A 2 1.71 10.89 19.58
CA THR A 2 1.32 10.63 18.19
C THR A 2 2.41 9.81 17.51
N ILE A 3 2.02 8.80 16.73
CA ILE A 3 2.95 7.93 16.02
C ILE A 3 3.82 8.71 15.02
N THR A 4 5.08 8.30 14.86
CA THR A 4 6.03 8.88 13.89
C THR A 4 6.26 7.98 12.67
N GLY A 5 6.82 8.54 11.59
CA GLY A 5 7.20 7.76 10.41
C GLY A 5 8.23 6.68 10.71
N ASP A 6 9.18 6.94 11.61
CA ASP A 6 10.17 5.95 12.03
C ASP A 6 9.53 4.81 12.85
N GLN A 7 8.51 5.10 13.66
CA GLN A 7 7.75 4.06 14.37
C GLN A 7 6.95 3.19 13.39
N LEU A 8 6.28 3.81 12.40
CA LEU A 8 5.59 3.08 11.33
C LEU A 8 6.58 2.18 10.55
N ALA A 9 7.73 2.73 10.16
CA ALA A 9 8.79 1.98 9.49
C ALA A 9 9.25 0.78 10.33
N ARG A 10 9.52 0.98 11.62
CA ARG A 10 9.92 -0.10 12.53
C ARG A 10 8.88 -1.22 12.56
N ILE A 11 7.61 -0.86 12.75
CA ILE A 11 6.50 -1.83 12.81
C ILE A 11 6.39 -2.62 11.51
N ALA A 12 6.46 -1.95 10.35
CA ALA A 12 6.40 -2.61 9.05
C ALA A 12 7.62 -3.52 8.78
N LEU A 13 8.81 -3.13 9.23
CA LEU A 13 10.03 -3.94 9.10
C LEU A 13 9.95 -5.21 9.96
N ASP A 14 9.42 -5.10 11.18
CA ASP A 14 9.19 -6.25 12.06
C ASP A 14 8.12 -7.19 11.50
N ALA A 15 6.99 -6.64 11.03
CA ALA A 15 5.95 -7.43 10.38
C ALA A 15 6.48 -8.12 9.12
N GLY A 16 7.24 -7.40 8.29
CA GLY A 16 7.88 -7.96 7.10
C GLY A 16 8.84 -9.09 7.43
N LYS A 17 9.54 -9.05 8.57
CA LYS A 17 10.39 -10.17 9.03
C LYS A 17 9.53 -11.40 9.31
N THR A 18 8.43 -11.23 10.06
CA THR A 18 7.48 -12.30 10.36
C THR A 18 6.87 -12.91 9.10
N VAL A 19 6.46 -12.08 8.14
CA VAL A 19 5.95 -12.56 6.83
C VAL A 19 7.03 -13.37 6.10
N MET A 20 8.28 -12.88 6.08
CA MET A 20 9.36 -13.56 5.37
C MET A 20 9.82 -14.86 6.03
N GLU A 21 9.70 -14.99 7.36
CA GLU A 21 9.93 -16.26 8.06
C GLU A 21 8.97 -17.35 7.57
N VAL A 22 7.70 -17.02 7.34
CA VAL A 22 6.72 -17.96 6.76
C VAL A 22 6.98 -18.16 5.27
N TYR A 23 7.25 -17.09 4.52
CA TYR A 23 7.54 -17.15 3.09
C TYR A 23 8.73 -18.06 2.75
N ALA A 24 9.72 -18.14 3.64
CA ALA A 24 10.89 -18.99 3.50
C ALA A 24 10.62 -20.49 3.78
N THR A 25 9.47 -20.86 4.34
CA THR A 25 9.10 -22.26 4.57
C THR A 25 8.61 -22.94 3.29
N ASP A 26 8.66 -24.28 3.25
CA ASP A 26 8.03 -25.05 2.17
C ASP A 26 6.52 -25.16 2.40
N PHE A 27 5.74 -24.34 1.69
CA PHE A 27 4.29 -24.49 1.57
C PHE A 27 3.90 -24.81 0.12
N ASN A 28 2.94 -25.73 -0.05
CA ASN A 28 2.62 -26.33 -1.33
C ASN A 28 1.39 -25.65 -1.96
N VAL A 29 1.56 -25.04 -3.13
CA VAL A 29 0.50 -24.27 -3.83
C VAL A 29 -0.64 -25.17 -4.36
N ASP A 30 -0.34 -26.45 -4.62
CA ASP A 30 -1.29 -27.39 -5.24
C ASP A 30 -2.29 -28.03 -4.26
N ARG A 31 -2.13 -27.82 -2.95
CA ARG A 31 -3.14 -28.25 -1.96
C ARG A 31 -4.09 -27.10 -1.69
N LYS A 32 -5.23 -27.12 -2.39
CA LYS A 32 -6.37 -26.20 -2.21
C LYS A 32 -6.97 -26.17 -0.79
N ASP A 33 -6.49 -27.02 0.12
CA ASP A 33 -6.91 -27.06 1.53
C ASP A 33 -5.95 -26.31 2.46
N ASP A 34 -4.76 -25.90 1.99
CA ASP A 34 -3.70 -25.31 2.82
C ASP A 34 -3.69 -23.77 2.75
N ALA A 35 -4.84 -23.13 3.04
CA ALA A 35 -4.88 -21.69 3.31
C ALA A 35 -4.01 -21.28 4.53
N SER A 36 -3.51 -22.25 5.31
CA SER A 36 -2.83 -22.03 6.58
C SER A 36 -1.55 -21.19 6.55
N PRO A 37 -0.65 -21.26 5.53
CA PRO A 37 0.60 -20.52 5.59
C PRO A 37 0.41 -19.02 5.36
N VAL A 38 -0.47 -18.65 4.43
CA VAL A 38 -0.78 -17.24 4.18
C VAL A 38 -1.54 -16.67 5.37
N THR A 39 -2.64 -17.33 5.78
CA THR A 39 -3.37 -16.97 7.00
C THR A 39 -2.46 -16.87 8.22
N GLN A 40 -1.49 -17.78 8.39
CA GLN A 40 -0.54 -17.70 9.49
C GLN A 40 0.41 -16.49 9.37
N ALA A 41 0.87 -16.16 8.17
CA ALA A 41 1.70 -14.98 7.95
C ALA A 41 0.92 -13.70 8.25
N ASP A 42 -0.30 -13.60 7.72
CA ASP A 42 -1.27 -12.54 7.93
C ASP A 42 -1.59 -12.32 9.42
N GLU A 43 -2.07 -13.36 10.13
CA GLU A 43 -2.44 -13.28 11.55
C GLU A 43 -1.26 -12.87 12.44
N LYS A 44 -0.06 -13.43 12.18
CA LYS A 44 1.14 -13.10 12.98
C LYS A 44 1.61 -11.67 12.72
N ALA A 45 1.59 -11.23 11.46
CA ALA A 45 1.96 -9.89 11.08
C ALA A 45 0.96 -8.87 11.63
N GLU A 46 -0.35 -9.13 11.52
CA GLU A 46 -1.39 -8.27 12.09
C GLU A 46 -1.22 -8.14 13.61
N ALA A 47 -1.08 -9.25 14.34
CA ALA A 47 -0.90 -9.20 15.79
C ALA A 47 0.31 -8.37 16.22
N LEU A 48 1.42 -8.45 15.47
CA LEU A 48 2.61 -7.62 15.70
C LEU A 48 2.32 -6.14 15.42
N ILE A 49 1.66 -5.84 14.29
CA ILE A 49 1.32 -4.48 13.89
C ILE A 49 0.39 -3.83 14.91
N LEU A 50 -0.69 -4.51 15.31
CA LEU A 50 -1.65 -4.02 16.28
C LEU A 50 -0.99 -3.69 17.61
N LYS A 51 -0.10 -4.58 18.09
CA LYS A 51 0.68 -4.33 19.31
C LYS A 51 1.58 -3.10 19.15
N GLY A 52 2.33 -3.01 18.06
CA GLY A 52 3.24 -1.89 17.81
C GLY A 52 2.51 -0.55 17.70
N LEU A 53 1.36 -0.51 17.04
CA LEU A 53 0.51 0.68 16.94
C LEU A 53 -0.03 1.09 18.31
N ALA A 54 -0.51 0.14 19.12
CA ALA A 54 -1.02 0.41 20.46
C ALA A 54 0.06 0.93 21.42
N GLU A 55 1.30 0.47 21.28
CA GLU A 55 2.46 0.98 22.03
C GLU A 55 2.89 2.37 21.57
N ALA A 56 2.87 2.64 20.25
CA ALA A 56 3.30 3.91 19.68
C ALA A 56 2.29 5.05 19.89
N GLU A 57 1.00 4.77 19.71
CA GLU A 57 -0.10 5.72 19.90
C GLU A 57 -1.26 5.05 20.67
N PRO A 58 -1.21 5.03 22.01
CA PRO A 58 -2.28 4.47 22.83
C PRO A 58 -3.63 5.14 22.56
N GLY A 59 -4.65 4.33 22.26
CA GLY A 59 -5.99 4.79 21.94
C GLY A 59 -6.24 5.04 20.44
N LEU A 60 -5.28 4.74 19.57
CA LEU A 60 -5.50 4.72 18.13
C LEU A 60 -6.39 3.52 17.75
N ASP A 61 -7.55 3.79 17.17
CA ASP A 61 -8.40 2.75 16.60
C ASP A 61 -7.72 2.16 15.36
N VAL A 62 -7.82 0.85 15.17
CA VAL A 62 -7.21 0.15 14.03
C VAL A 62 -8.25 -0.71 13.32
N ILE A 63 -8.40 -0.49 12.02
CA ILE A 63 -9.18 -1.31 11.10
C ILE A 63 -8.18 -2.14 10.29
N ALA A 64 -8.08 -3.43 10.61
CA ALA A 64 -7.14 -4.35 9.98
C ALA A 64 -7.87 -5.47 9.22
N GLU A 65 -7.33 -5.89 8.08
CA GLU A 65 -7.99 -6.84 7.18
C GLU A 65 -8.42 -8.14 7.86
N GLU A 66 -7.53 -8.80 8.61
CA GLU A 66 -7.82 -10.12 9.19
C GLU A 66 -8.83 -9.98 10.32
N SER A 67 -8.68 -8.95 11.15
CA SER A 67 -9.66 -8.59 12.17
C SER A 67 -11.05 -8.35 11.57
N VAL A 68 -11.15 -7.58 10.49
CA VAL A 68 -12.43 -7.32 9.80
C VAL A 68 -13.00 -8.60 9.19
N SER A 69 -12.16 -9.45 8.59
CA SER A 69 -12.55 -10.74 8.03
C SER A 69 -13.06 -11.72 9.11
N ALA A 70 -12.52 -11.64 10.32
CA ALA A 70 -12.99 -12.36 11.50
C ALA A 70 -14.27 -11.76 12.13
N GLY A 71 -14.80 -10.66 11.56
CA GLY A 71 -16.00 -9.97 12.04
C GLY A 71 -15.76 -8.95 13.15
N TYR A 72 -14.51 -8.66 13.48
CA TYR A 72 -14.13 -7.61 14.42
C TYR A 72 -13.91 -6.29 13.69
N ILE A 73 -14.92 -5.42 13.75
CA ILE A 73 -14.89 -4.10 13.13
C ILE A 73 -15.09 -3.06 14.25
N PRO A 74 -14.02 -2.50 14.83
CA PRO A 74 -14.17 -1.51 15.89
C PRO A 74 -14.83 -0.23 15.34
N GLU A 75 -15.52 0.49 16.22
CA GLU A 75 -15.85 1.88 15.93
C GLU A 75 -14.54 2.68 15.84
N HIS A 76 -14.52 3.69 14.98
CA HIS A 76 -13.35 4.55 14.86
C HIS A 76 -13.74 6.03 14.89
N GLY A 77 -12.87 6.83 15.51
CA GLY A 77 -12.99 8.28 15.49
C GLY A 77 -12.57 8.92 14.16
N VAL A 78 -12.24 10.21 14.27
CA VAL A 78 -11.68 11.01 13.18
C VAL A 78 -10.29 10.52 12.74
N ARG A 79 -9.54 9.96 13.69
CA ARG A 79 -8.17 9.48 13.50
C ARG A 79 -8.09 7.99 13.81
N PHE A 80 -7.62 7.20 12.87
CA PHE A 80 -7.53 5.74 12.97
C PHE A 80 -6.49 5.20 11.99
N ALA A 81 -6.06 3.95 12.18
CA ALA A 81 -5.19 3.26 11.25
C ALA A 81 -5.98 2.29 10.38
N LEU A 82 -5.53 2.15 9.13
CA LEU A 82 -5.92 1.07 8.22
C LEU A 82 -4.70 0.19 7.99
N VAL A 83 -4.86 -1.12 8.17
CA VAL A 83 -3.77 -2.09 8.12
C VAL A 83 -4.13 -3.23 7.18
N ASP A 84 -3.22 -3.50 6.25
CA ASP A 84 -3.17 -4.75 5.51
C ASP A 84 -1.82 -5.40 5.83
N PRO A 85 -1.80 -6.50 6.60
CA PRO A 85 -0.57 -7.14 7.03
C PRO A 85 0.17 -7.84 5.87
N LEU A 86 -0.52 -8.19 4.77
CA LEU A 86 0.03 -8.89 3.61
C LEU A 86 -0.83 -8.64 2.34
N ASP A 87 -0.67 -7.48 1.73
CA ASP A 87 -1.31 -7.17 0.45
C ASP A 87 -0.58 -7.93 -0.66
N GLY A 88 -1.31 -8.72 -1.43
CA GLY A 88 -0.76 -9.57 -2.48
C GLY A 88 -0.68 -11.04 -2.07
N THR A 89 -1.72 -11.58 -1.45
CA THR A 89 -1.87 -13.01 -1.13
C THR A 89 -1.52 -13.92 -2.32
N LYS A 90 -1.96 -13.56 -3.54
CA LYS A 90 -1.65 -14.33 -4.76
C LYS A 90 -0.18 -14.26 -5.12
N GLU A 91 0.43 -13.08 -4.99
CA GLU A 91 1.85 -12.81 -5.21
C GLU A 91 2.72 -13.61 -4.23
N PHE A 92 2.29 -13.70 -2.98
CA PHE A 92 2.92 -14.53 -1.95
C PHE A 92 2.80 -16.02 -2.26
N ILE A 93 1.59 -16.52 -2.57
CA ILE A 93 1.36 -17.93 -2.90
C ILE A 93 2.20 -18.36 -4.11
N ASN A 94 2.21 -17.53 -5.15
CA ASN A 94 2.93 -17.81 -6.40
C ASN A 94 4.44 -17.50 -6.32
N ARG A 95 4.94 -17.11 -5.15
CA ARG A 95 6.36 -16.79 -4.90
C ARG A 95 6.97 -15.78 -5.88
N ASN A 96 6.21 -14.77 -6.28
CA ASN A 96 6.72 -13.75 -7.21
C ASN A 96 7.34 -12.53 -6.51
N GLY A 97 7.29 -12.49 -5.17
CA GLY A 97 7.94 -11.46 -4.35
C GLY A 97 7.32 -10.06 -4.40
N GLN A 98 6.11 -9.90 -4.97
CA GLN A 98 5.45 -8.59 -5.13
C GLN A 98 4.29 -8.37 -4.16
N PHE A 99 4.50 -8.68 -2.88
CA PHE A 99 3.55 -8.43 -1.79
C PHE A 99 4.11 -7.38 -0.81
N THR A 100 3.25 -6.76 -0.01
CA THR A 100 3.63 -5.69 0.91
C THR A 100 2.93 -5.74 2.25
N VAL A 101 3.55 -5.14 3.26
CA VAL A 101 2.88 -4.70 4.49
C VAL A 101 2.43 -3.25 4.31
N ASN A 102 1.16 -2.95 4.58
CA ASN A 102 0.59 -1.61 4.48
C ASN A 102 0.06 -1.13 5.84
N ILE A 103 0.49 0.06 6.26
CA ILE A 103 -0.06 0.73 7.44
C ILE A 103 -0.30 2.19 7.06
N GLY A 104 -1.56 2.61 7.00
CA GLY A 104 -1.96 3.99 6.71
C GLY A 104 -2.62 4.64 7.93
N ILE A 105 -2.24 5.88 8.25
CA ILE A 105 -2.89 6.67 9.29
C ILE A 105 -3.86 7.64 8.62
N ILE A 106 -5.13 7.54 8.99
CA ILE A 106 -6.21 8.37 8.49
C ILE A 106 -6.51 9.46 9.51
N GLU A 107 -6.76 10.68 9.03
CA GLU A 107 -7.30 11.77 9.82
C GLU A 107 -8.32 12.55 8.97
N HIS A 108 -9.53 12.75 9.49
CA HIS A 108 -10.64 13.38 8.77
C HIS A 108 -10.91 12.75 7.38
N GLY A 109 -10.79 11.42 7.31
CA GLY A 109 -10.99 10.65 6.07
C GLY A 109 -9.88 10.81 5.03
N LYS A 110 -8.74 11.43 5.37
CA LYS A 110 -7.57 11.59 4.51
C LYS A 110 -6.39 10.78 5.05
N PRO A 111 -5.58 10.14 4.20
CA PRO A 111 -4.38 9.46 4.65
C PRO A 111 -3.27 10.50 4.89
N VAL A 112 -2.87 10.69 6.15
CA VAL A 112 -1.89 11.73 6.56
C VAL A 112 -0.48 11.19 6.75
N MET A 113 -0.35 9.90 7.01
CA MET A 113 0.93 9.17 7.09
C MET A 113 0.73 7.77 6.54
N GLY A 114 1.80 7.12 6.11
CA GLY A 114 1.71 5.74 5.68
C GLY A 114 3.07 5.09 5.50
N VAL A 115 3.11 3.77 5.63
CA VAL A 115 4.26 2.95 5.29
C VAL A 115 3.81 1.80 4.40
N VAL A 116 4.55 1.62 3.31
CA VAL A 116 4.49 0.44 2.44
C VAL A 116 5.84 -0.23 2.51
N TYR A 117 5.88 -1.48 2.93
CA TYR A 117 7.11 -2.27 2.93
C TYR A 117 6.96 -3.49 2.04
N ALA A 118 7.84 -3.62 1.05
CA ALA A 118 7.93 -4.78 0.16
C ALA A 118 9.11 -5.67 0.60
N PRO A 119 8.89 -6.62 1.52
CA PRO A 119 9.98 -7.31 2.21
C PRO A 119 10.81 -8.22 1.29
N ALA A 120 10.19 -8.84 0.28
CA ALA A 120 10.89 -9.75 -0.63
C ALA A 120 11.89 -9.02 -1.56
N ILE A 121 11.70 -7.72 -1.80
CA ILE A 121 12.61 -6.87 -2.58
C ILE A 121 13.34 -5.84 -1.71
N ASN A 122 13.20 -5.93 -0.38
CA ASN A 122 13.85 -5.05 0.60
C ASN A 122 13.56 -3.56 0.40
N ARG A 123 12.37 -3.18 -0.08
CA ARG A 123 12.08 -1.78 -0.42
C ARG A 123 11.04 -1.18 0.52
N LEU A 124 11.42 -0.14 1.24
CA LEU A 124 10.59 0.57 2.22
C LEU A 124 10.21 1.95 1.69
N PHE A 125 8.94 2.33 1.83
CA PHE A 125 8.43 3.65 1.49
C PHE A 125 7.64 4.21 2.67
N VAL A 126 7.92 5.44 3.05
CA VAL A 126 7.32 6.07 4.23
C VAL A 126 6.88 7.49 3.89
N ALA A 127 5.61 7.80 4.15
CA ALA A 127 5.09 9.16 4.27
C ALA A 127 5.04 9.55 5.74
N GLU A 128 5.84 10.54 6.11
CA GLU A 128 5.88 11.10 7.48
C GLU A 128 4.83 12.21 7.66
N GLY A 129 4.24 12.68 6.57
CA GLY A 129 3.27 13.76 6.51
C GLY A 129 2.87 14.05 5.06
N PRO A 130 2.00 15.04 4.82
CA PRO A 130 1.39 15.31 3.52
C PRO A 130 2.35 15.78 2.42
N ASP A 131 3.56 16.23 2.76
CA ASP A 131 4.56 16.75 1.81
C ASP A 131 5.97 16.17 2.06
N LYS A 132 6.04 15.08 2.83
CA LYS A 132 7.32 14.49 3.23
C LYS A 132 7.25 12.98 3.17
N ALA A 133 7.84 12.42 2.12
CA ALA A 133 8.02 10.99 1.98
C ALA A 133 9.44 10.61 1.54
N TRP A 134 9.85 9.41 1.90
CA TRP A 134 11.14 8.85 1.56
C TRP A 134 11.05 7.36 1.31
N GLN A 135 12.06 6.83 0.65
CA GLN A 135 12.28 5.39 0.48
C GLN A 135 13.69 5.00 0.89
N ALA A 136 13.89 3.71 1.14
CA ALA A 136 15.21 3.13 1.38
C ALA A 136 15.18 1.63 1.09
N ASP A 137 16.36 1.10 0.74
CA ASP A 137 16.57 -0.34 0.69
C ASP A 137 16.95 -0.84 2.09
N VAL A 138 16.16 -1.76 2.63
CA VAL A 138 16.33 -2.29 3.98
C VAL A 138 15.74 -3.69 4.09
N LYS A 139 16.51 -4.60 4.69
CA LYS A 139 16.09 -5.99 4.88
C LYS A 139 15.06 -6.12 6.02
N PRO A 140 14.21 -7.16 5.99
CA PRO A 140 13.20 -7.34 7.01
C PRO A 140 13.81 -7.43 8.41
N GLY A 141 13.25 -6.70 9.37
CA GLY A 141 13.71 -6.70 10.76
C GLY A 141 14.95 -5.86 11.06
N GLU A 142 15.69 -5.36 10.06
CA GLU A 142 16.85 -4.48 10.28
C GLU A 142 16.42 -3.13 10.89
N PRO A 143 17.33 -2.36 11.53
CA PRO A 143 17.03 -1.02 12.03
C PRO A 143 16.46 -0.10 10.95
N VAL A 144 15.64 0.87 11.37
CA VAL A 144 15.12 1.91 10.46
C VAL A 144 16.32 2.67 9.88
N PRO A 145 16.40 2.86 8.55
CA PRO A 145 17.51 3.57 7.92
C PRO A 145 17.73 4.96 8.52
N ALA A 146 18.99 5.31 8.75
CA ALA A 146 19.37 6.67 9.15
C ALA A 146 19.10 7.67 8.02
N SER A 147 18.99 8.96 8.36
CA SER A 147 18.56 10.00 7.41
C SER A 147 19.40 10.11 6.14
N ASP A 148 20.68 9.76 6.19
CA ASP A 148 21.62 9.77 5.05
C ASP A 148 21.44 8.58 4.10
N ALA A 149 20.80 7.50 4.55
CA ALA A 149 20.44 6.34 3.75
C ALA A 149 19.02 6.43 3.16
N ARG A 150 18.29 7.52 3.42
CA ARG A 150 16.93 7.77 2.91
C ARG A 150 16.97 8.56 1.62
N MET A 151 16.23 8.11 0.62
CA MET A 151 16.02 8.82 -0.64
C MET A 151 14.67 9.55 -0.60
N PRO A 152 14.60 10.88 -0.75
CA PRO A 152 13.33 11.60 -0.86
C PRO A 152 12.50 11.08 -2.04
N LEU A 153 11.18 11.00 -1.85
CA LEU A 153 10.24 10.62 -2.92
C LEU A 153 9.65 11.87 -3.55
N HIS A 154 9.71 11.92 -4.87
CA HIS A 154 9.08 12.95 -5.69
C HIS A 154 8.63 12.30 -7.00
N ILE A 155 7.37 12.55 -7.38
CA ILE A 155 6.90 12.18 -8.72
C ILE A 155 7.79 12.82 -9.79
N ARG A 156 7.98 12.14 -10.92
CA ARG A 156 8.69 12.73 -12.05
C ARG A 156 7.76 13.61 -12.88
N ARG A 157 8.35 14.54 -13.63
CA ARG A 157 7.68 15.22 -14.74
C ARG A 157 7.30 14.19 -15.80
N CYS A 158 6.10 14.31 -16.35
CA CYS A 158 5.63 13.48 -17.46
C CYS A 158 6.62 13.50 -18.65
N PRO A 159 7.04 12.33 -19.17
CA PRO A 159 7.88 12.26 -20.37
C PRO A 159 7.16 12.73 -21.63
N ASP A 160 7.87 13.41 -22.54
CA ASP A 160 7.30 13.93 -23.80
C ASP A 160 6.98 12.78 -24.79
N GLU A 161 7.74 11.69 -24.72
CA GLU A 161 7.55 10.46 -25.50
C GLU A 161 6.26 9.71 -25.14
N GLY A 162 5.71 9.93 -23.95
CA GLY A 162 4.48 9.33 -23.46
C GLY A 162 4.62 8.72 -22.06
N LEU A 163 3.49 8.44 -21.43
CA LEU A 163 3.38 7.94 -20.06
C LEU A 163 3.83 6.49 -19.92
N THR A 164 4.49 6.19 -18.81
CA THR A 164 4.57 4.84 -18.25
C THR A 164 3.33 4.61 -17.38
N ALA A 165 2.42 3.76 -17.84
CA ALA A 165 1.24 3.37 -17.08
C ALA A 165 1.46 2.06 -16.32
N ILE A 166 0.85 1.92 -15.15
CA ILE A 166 0.79 0.67 -14.41
C ILE A 166 -0.58 0.02 -14.63
N ALA A 167 -0.58 -1.19 -15.14
CA ALA A 167 -1.78 -2.02 -15.22
C ALA A 167 -1.41 -3.50 -15.12
N SER A 168 -2.34 -4.33 -14.62
CA SER A 168 -2.15 -5.79 -14.63
C SER A 168 -1.96 -6.28 -16.07
N LYS A 169 -0.92 -7.08 -16.32
CA LYS A 169 -0.74 -7.75 -17.63
C LYS A 169 -1.70 -8.92 -17.81
N SER A 170 -2.12 -9.56 -16.72
CA SER A 170 -2.87 -10.83 -16.77
C SER A 170 -4.38 -10.68 -16.58
N HIS A 171 -4.85 -9.57 -15.96
CA HIS A 171 -6.26 -9.36 -15.64
C HIS A 171 -6.72 -7.94 -15.98
N ARG A 172 -6.25 -7.38 -17.11
CA ARG A 172 -6.64 -6.03 -17.54
C ARG A 172 -8.10 -6.02 -18.00
N SER A 173 -8.90 -5.11 -17.44
CA SER A 173 -10.30 -4.96 -17.82
C SER A 173 -10.44 -4.10 -19.09
N PRO A 174 -11.50 -4.31 -19.89
CA PRO A 174 -11.83 -3.43 -21.02
C PRO A 174 -11.96 -1.95 -20.61
N GLN A 175 -12.44 -1.70 -19.39
CA GLN A 175 -12.56 -0.35 -18.82
C GLN A 175 -11.19 0.30 -18.63
N THR A 176 -10.22 -0.45 -18.08
CA THR A 176 -8.83 0.04 -17.94
C THR A 176 -8.23 0.37 -19.30
N ASP A 177 -8.44 -0.49 -20.30
CA ASP A 177 -7.96 -0.24 -21.66
C ASP A 177 -8.62 0.99 -22.31
N ALA A 178 -9.93 1.17 -22.10
CA ALA A 178 -10.64 2.36 -22.58
C ALA A 178 -10.14 3.64 -21.92
N PHE A 179 -9.80 3.60 -20.63
CA PHE A 179 -9.24 4.73 -19.90
C PHE A 179 -7.83 5.09 -20.40
N LEU A 180 -6.94 4.09 -20.53
CA LEU A 180 -5.56 4.32 -20.97
C LEU A 180 -5.48 4.91 -22.38
N LYS A 181 -6.44 4.60 -23.27
CA LYS A 181 -6.54 5.19 -24.61
C LYS A 181 -6.76 6.71 -24.62
N LYS A 182 -7.15 7.32 -23.50
CA LYS A 182 -7.28 8.78 -23.38
C LYS A 182 -5.93 9.48 -23.30
N PHE A 183 -4.85 8.74 -23.03
CA PHE A 183 -3.51 9.27 -22.84
C PHE A 183 -2.53 8.72 -23.88
N LYS A 184 -1.45 9.47 -24.14
CA LYS A 184 -0.31 8.98 -24.91
C LYS A 184 0.53 8.08 -24.01
N VAL A 185 0.18 6.80 -23.93
CA VAL A 185 0.93 5.78 -23.16
C VAL A 185 2.03 5.19 -24.04
N SER A 186 3.28 5.28 -23.60
CA SER A 186 4.46 4.72 -24.29
C SER A 186 4.80 3.32 -23.77
N GLU A 187 4.55 3.06 -22.49
CA GLU A 187 4.89 1.82 -21.81
C GLU A 187 3.81 1.40 -20.81
N ILE A 188 3.58 0.10 -20.68
CA ILE A 188 2.75 -0.47 -19.61
C ILE A 188 3.59 -1.45 -18.79
N ILE A 189 3.84 -1.09 -17.53
CA ILE A 189 4.50 -1.95 -16.55
C ILE A 189 3.48 -2.60 -15.62
N SER A 190 3.91 -3.64 -14.89
CA SER A 190 3.07 -4.36 -13.93
C SER A 190 3.80 -4.47 -12.60
N ALA A 191 3.06 -4.25 -11.52
CA ALA A 191 3.51 -4.51 -10.16
C ALA A 191 2.34 -5.05 -9.31
N GLY A 192 2.64 -5.98 -8.42
CA GLY A 192 1.70 -6.49 -7.42
C GLY A 192 1.33 -5.44 -6.38
N SER A 193 0.24 -5.67 -5.65
CA SER A 193 0.00 -5.02 -4.35
C SER A 193 0.02 -3.47 -4.36
N SER A 194 0.24 -2.82 -3.22
CA SER A 194 0.30 -1.36 -3.06
C SER A 194 1.57 -0.73 -3.65
N LEU A 195 2.58 -1.54 -4.04
CA LEU A 195 3.81 -1.08 -4.72
C LEU A 195 3.52 -0.15 -5.91
N LYS A 196 2.38 -0.33 -6.57
CA LYS A 196 1.95 0.51 -7.69
C LYS A 196 1.91 1.99 -7.32
N PHE A 197 1.42 2.35 -6.13
CA PHE A 197 1.45 3.74 -5.64
C PHE A 197 2.88 4.23 -5.45
N CYS A 198 3.72 3.39 -4.86
CA CYS A 198 5.12 3.69 -4.55
C CYS A 198 5.98 3.89 -5.80
N LEU A 199 5.71 3.14 -6.88
CA LEU A 199 6.38 3.33 -8.17
C LEU A 199 6.07 4.70 -8.78
N LEU A 200 4.84 5.21 -8.64
CA LEU A 200 4.52 6.59 -9.03
C LEU A 200 5.28 7.59 -8.14
N ALA A 201 5.24 7.39 -6.83
CA ALA A 201 5.93 8.25 -5.86
C ALA A 201 7.46 8.32 -6.09
N ALA A 202 8.06 7.24 -6.59
CA ALA A 202 9.47 7.15 -6.93
C ALA A 202 9.81 7.67 -8.33
N GLY A 203 8.82 8.13 -9.11
CA GLY A 203 9.03 8.58 -10.48
C GLY A 203 9.31 7.45 -11.49
N GLU A 204 8.94 6.21 -11.16
CA GLU A 204 9.09 5.04 -12.03
C GLU A 204 7.86 4.81 -12.93
N ALA A 205 6.74 5.47 -12.61
CA ALA A 205 5.54 5.48 -13.44
C ALA A 205 4.80 6.81 -13.32
N ASP A 206 3.84 7.03 -14.22
CA ASP A 206 3.11 8.31 -14.32
C ASP A 206 1.60 8.16 -14.09
N LEU A 207 1.04 6.96 -14.31
CA LEU A 207 -0.40 6.75 -14.29
C LEU A 207 -0.76 5.34 -13.82
N TYR A 208 -1.68 5.21 -12.87
CA TYR A 208 -2.20 3.92 -12.41
C TYR A 208 -3.73 3.98 -12.25
N PRO A 209 -4.50 3.55 -13.27
CA PRO A 209 -5.94 3.36 -13.13
C PRO A 209 -6.25 2.01 -12.45
N ARG A 210 -7.06 2.04 -11.40
CA ARG A 210 -7.57 0.85 -10.71
C ARG A 210 -9.10 0.77 -10.83
N MET A 211 -9.53 -0.08 -11.76
CA MET A 211 -10.95 -0.38 -12.03
C MET A 211 -11.32 -1.80 -11.62
N GLY A 212 -10.71 -2.28 -10.54
CA GLY A 212 -11.00 -3.57 -9.93
C GLY A 212 -11.07 -3.37 -8.44
N ARG A 213 -11.84 -4.21 -7.76
CA ARG A 213 -12.10 -4.12 -6.32
C ARG A 213 -10.80 -3.98 -5.52
N THR A 214 -10.83 -3.09 -4.54
CA THR A 214 -9.83 -2.90 -3.49
C THR A 214 -10.55 -2.53 -2.20
N MET A 215 -9.92 -2.83 -1.08
CA MET A 215 -10.34 -2.35 0.22
C MET A 215 -9.55 -1.09 0.60
N GLU A 216 -10.01 -0.39 1.62
CA GLU A 216 -9.36 0.83 2.11
C GLU A 216 -7.94 0.56 2.64
N TRP A 217 -7.70 -0.59 3.26
CA TRP A 217 -6.39 -0.98 3.77
C TRP A 217 -5.35 -1.25 2.66
N ASP A 218 -5.78 -1.71 1.47
CA ASP A 218 -4.91 -1.88 0.29
C ASP A 218 -4.36 -0.52 -0.23
N THR A 219 -5.07 0.58 0.01
CA THR A 219 -4.80 1.87 -0.66
C THR A 219 -4.32 2.97 0.26
N ALA A 220 -4.69 2.96 1.54
CA ALA A 220 -4.42 4.06 2.47
C ALA A 220 -2.93 4.42 2.57
N ALA A 221 -2.08 3.42 2.82
CA ALA A 221 -0.64 3.62 2.94
C ALA A 221 0.00 4.09 1.63
N GLY A 222 -0.36 3.43 0.52
CA GLY A 222 0.11 3.78 -0.81
C GLY A 222 -0.31 5.20 -1.22
N GLN A 223 -1.55 5.60 -0.94
CA GLN A 223 -2.03 6.96 -1.22
C GLN A 223 -1.27 8.00 -0.40
N ALA A 224 -1.03 7.78 0.90
CA ALA A 224 -0.21 8.69 1.71
C ALA A 224 1.17 8.91 1.06
N VAL A 225 1.83 7.83 0.64
CA VAL A 225 3.13 7.87 -0.03
C VAL A 225 3.07 8.61 -1.37
N ALA A 226 2.08 8.32 -2.19
CA ALA A 226 1.92 8.95 -3.50
C ALA A 226 1.63 10.45 -3.38
N GLU A 227 0.70 10.86 -2.50
CA GLU A 227 0.33 12.26 -2.30
C GLU A 227 1.49 13.05 -1.68
N ALA A 228 2.20 12.48 -0.71
CA ALA A 228 3.39 13.11 -0.11
C ALA A 228 4.56 13.31 -1.08
N ALA A 229 4.61 12.54 -2.16
CA ALA A 229 5.55 12.71 -3.26
C ALA A 229 5.07 13.71 -4.33
N GLY A 230 3.88 14.28 -4.19
CA GLY A 230 3.26 15.23 -5.13
C GLY A 230 2.23 14.63 -6.09
N GLY A 231 1.94 13.33 -5.97
CA GLY A 231 0.91 12.65 -6.76
C GLY A 231 -0.52 12.98 -6.30
N ARG A 232 -1.51 12.48 -7.05
CA ARG A 232 -2.94 12.62 -6.71
C ARG A 232 -3.66 11.30 -6.86
N VAL A 233 -4.51 10.94 -5.90
CA VAL A 233 -5.38 9.77 -5.97
C VAL A 233 -6.83 10.24 -6.04
N LEU A 234 -7.43 10.09 -7.21
CA LEU A 234 -8.78 10.57 -7.51
C LEU A 234 -9.69 9.40 -7.86
N THR A 235 -10.95 9.50 -7.47
CA THR A 235 -12.03 8.64 -7.97
C THR A 235 -12.28 8.91 -9.46
N GLU A 236 -13.06 8.04 -10.12
CA GLU A 236 -13.45 8.26 -11.53
C GLU A 236 -14.19 9.59 -11.77
N ASP A 237 -14.86 10.12 -10.74
CA ASP A 237 -15.58 11.40 -10.79
C ASP A 237 -14.64 12.60 -10.56
N GLY A 238 -13.35 12.38 -10.37
CA GLY A 238 -12.34 13.43 -10.14
C GLY A 238 -12.22 13.90 -8.69
N GLU A 239 -13.03 13.38 -7.78
CA GLU A 239 -12.96 13.69 -6.35
C GLU A 239 -11.81 12.92 -5.68
N PRO A 240 -11.12 13.49 -4.67
CA PRO A 240 -10.08 12.78 -3.93
C PRO A 240 -10.60 11.49 -3.28
N LEU A 241 -9.82 10.41 -3.34
CA LEU A 241 -10.16 9.17 -2.63
C LEU A 241 -10.12 9.41 -1.10
N ARG A 242 -11.19 8.99 -0.41
CA ARG A 242 -11.42 9.18 1.03
C ARG A 242 -11.62 7.85 1.75
N TYR A 243 -11.43 7.87 3.06
CA TYR A 243 -11.42 6.70 3.95
C TYR A 243 -12.45 6.81 5.09
N GLY A 244 -12.78 5.67 5.70
CA GLY A 244 -13.78 5.53 6.75
C GLY A 244 -15.17 5.14 6.24
N LYS A 245 -15.27 4.54 5.04
CA LYS A 245 -16.53 4.17 4.36
C LYS A 245 -17.13 2.89 4.95
N ARG A 246 -17.47 2.92 6.24
CA ARG A 246 -18.01 1.77 6.97
C ARG A 246 -19.30 1.23 6.37
N GLU A 247 -20.16 2.10 5.86
CA GLU A 247 -21.40 1.76 5.17
C GLU A 247 -21.20 0.96 3.88
N ARG A 248 -19.98 1.04 3.31
CA ARG A 248 -19.54 0.23 2.16
C ARG A 248 -18.68 -0.96 2.57
N GLY A 249 -18.57 -1.25 3.86
CA GLY A 249 -17.68 -2.29 4.37
C GLY A 249 -16.22 -2.03 4.02
N TYR A 250 -15.81 -0.76 3.95
CA TYR A 250 -14.46 -0.34 3.54
C TYR A 250 -14.07 -0.68 2.09
N ASP A 251 -15.06 -0.96 1.23
CA ASP A 251 -14.86 -1.14 -0.20
C ASP A 251 -14.58 0.21 -0.89
N ASN A 252 -13.52 0.26 -1.69
CA ASN A 252 -13.14 1.45 -2.44
C ASN A 252 -13.90 1.52 -3.79
N PRO A 253 -14.32 2.73 -4.23
CA PRO A 253 -14.68 2.92 -5.63
C PRO A 253 -13.45 2.74 -6.52
N HIS A 254 -13.65 2.69 -7.84
CA HIS A 254 -12.55 2.83 -8.77
C HIS A 254 -11.82 4.16 -8.57
N PHE A 255 -10.52 4.14 -8.79
CA PHE A 255 -9.67 5.31 -8.64
C PHE A 255 -8.53 5.32 -9.65
N ILE A 256 -7.90 6.46 -9.80
CA ILE A 256 -6.74 6.69 -10.63
C ILE A 256 -5.69 7.42 -9.80
N VAL A 257 -4.48 6.88 -9.81
CA VAL A 257 -3.30 7.57 -9.27
C VAL A 257 -2.61 8.29 -10.43
N TYR A 258 -2.39 9.58 -10.27
CA TYR A 258 -1.72 10.45 -11.22
C TYR A 258 -0.39 10.92 -10.64
N GLY A 259 0.68 10.83 -11.42
CA GLY A 259 1.89 11.63 -11.22
C GLY A 259 1.67 13.05 -11.73
N ASP A 260 2.64 13.59 -12.47
CA ASP A 260 2.55 14.92 -13.11
C ASP A 260 1.72 14.86 -14.41
N VAL A 261 0.52 14.33 -14.31
CA VAL A 261 -0.41 14.11 -15.43
C VAL A 261 -1.70 14.86 -15.15
N THR A 262 -2.17 15.69 -16.09
CA THR A 262 -3.47 16.35 -15.96
C THR A 262 -4.61 15.31 -16.06
N PRO A 263 -5.51 15.23 -15.08
CA PRO A 263 -6.69 14.37 -15.16
C PRO A 263 -7.57 14.77 -16.35
N THR A 264 -8.24 13.80 -16.95
CA THR A 264 -9.19 14.00 -18.07
C THR A 264 -10.57 14.38 -17.60
#